data_AF-A0A3P7IRC6-F1
#
_entry.id   AF-A0A3P7IRC6-F1
#
_cell.length_a   1.000
_cell.length_b   1.000
_cell.length_c   1.000
_cell.angle_alpha   90.00
_cell.angle_beta   90.00
_cell.angle_gamma   90.00
#
_symmetry.space_group_name_H-M   'P 1'
#
loop_
_entity.id
_entity.type
_entity.pdbx_description
1 polymer ?
#
loop_
_entity_poly.entity_id
_entity_poly.type
_entity_poly.pdbx_seq_one_letter_code
_entity_poly.pdbx_strand_id
1 'polypeptide(L)'
;MWTAGKRTIFGRSNKPMAHWLDRAAPETSPEMIQSVKSFINVAVIFGPLVRSNKPMAHWLDRAAPETSPEMIQSVKSFINVAVIFGPLVFFWALFDQQGSTWVLQARRLDGRIGWITVLPEQINILNPLIVIIMVPIFEAFIYPMARKFFHVTPLRKMALGGLLTATAFIMAGLLQVRTLTIPISLSQKEMSSLLRKKSAE
;
A
#
# COMPACT_ATOMS: atom_id res chain seq x y z
N MET A 1 -31.24 -27.64 -26.41
CA MET A 1 -30.41 -28.48 -27.30
C MET A 1 -28.96 -28.11 -27.03
N TRP A 2 -28.28 -28.97 -26.26
CA TRP A 2 -26.91 -28.79 -25.77
C TRP A 2 -26.04 -29.70 -26.63
N THR A 3 -25.02 -29.18 -27.33
CA THR A 3 -24.00 -30.01 -27.98
C THR A 3 -22.62 -29.57 -27.52
N ALA A 4 -22.00 -30.47 -26.78
CA ALA A 4 -20.66 -30.37 -26.23
C ALA A 4 -19.60 -30.31 -27.34
N GLY A 5 -18.81 -29.23 -27.36
CA GLY A 5 -17.56 -29.14 -28.10
C GLY A 5 -16.38 -29.38 -27.17
N LYS A 6 -15.82 -30.59 -27.18
CA LYS A 6 -14.59 -30.96 -26.46
C LYS A 6 -13.43 -30.07 -26.93
N ARG A 7 -12.88 -29.19 -26.08
CA ARG A 7 -11.55 -28.62 -26.29
C ARG A 7 -10.51 -29.54 -25.70
N THR A 8 -9.75 -30.19 -26.56
CA THR A 8 -8.51 -30.89 -26.27
C THR A 8 -7.48 -29.93 -25.64
N ILE A 9 -7.11 -30.19 -24.39
CA ILE A 9 -6.30 -29.30 -23.53
C ILE A 9 -4.79 -29.65 -23.57
N PHE A 10 -4.35 -30.51 -24.49
CA PHE A 10 -2.93 -30.88 -24.61
C PHE A 10 -2.53 -31.10 -26.07
N GLY A 11 -2.36 -29.99 -26.79
CA GLY A 11 -1.45 -29.93 -27.93
C GLY A 11 -0.17 -29.23 -27.47
N ARG A 12 1.00 -29.86 -27.68
CA ARG A 12 2.30 -29.19 -27.50
C ARG A 12 2.39 -28.02 -28.47
N SER A 13 1.94 -26.86 -28.01
CA SER A 13 2.04 -25.61 -28.73
C SER A 13 3.50 -25.17 -28.72
N ASN A 14 4.20 -25.29 -29.85
CA ASN A 14 5.57 -24.82 -30.06
C ASN A 14 5.66 -23.27 -30.14
N LYS A 15 4.76 -22.57 -29.45
CA LYS A 15 4.66 -21.11 -29.46
C LYS A 15 5.57 -20.54 -28.38
N PRO A 16 6.30 -19.44 -28.66
CA PRO A 16 7.17 -18.80 -27.67
C PRO A 16 6.39 -18.41 -26.40
N MET A 17 7.04 -18.52 -25.23
CA MET A 17 6.47 -18.32 -23.88
C MET A 17 5.74 -16.96 -23.67
N ALA A 18 5.92 -16.01 -24.60
CA ALA A 18 5.36 -14.66 -24.53
C ALA A 18 4.24 -14.38 -25.57
N HIS A 19 3.74 -15.39 -26.29
CA HIS A 19 2.66 -15.23 -27.29
C HIS A 19 1.35 -14.68 -26.68
N TRP A 20 1.11 -14.82 -25.37
CA TRP A 20 -0.06 -14.20 -24.72
C TRP A 20 0.03 -12.67 -24.63
N LEU A 21 1.22 -12.07 -24.76
CA LEU A 21 1.39 -10.61 -24.78
C LEU A 21 0.84 -9.98 -26.06
N ASP A 22 0.87 -10.70 -27.19
CA ASP A 22 0.28 -10.23 -28.45
C ASP A 22 -1.27 -10.15 -28.38
N ARG A 23 -1.87 -10.74 -27.34
CA ARG A 23 -3.29 -10.63 -27.03
C ARG A 23 -3.58 -9.62 -25.92
N ALA A 24 -2.55 -9.11 -25.23
CA ALA A 24 -2.69 -8.18 -24.14
C ALA A 24 -2.56 -6.75 -24.68
N ALA A 25 -3.72 -6.13 -24.93
CA ALA A 25 -3.94 -4.72 -25.24
C ALA A 25 -3.37 -4.20 -26.59
N PRO A 26 -4.24 -3.80 -27.54
CA PRO A 26 -3.81 -3.17 -28.79
C PRO A 26 -3.30 -1.72 -28.62
N GLU A 27 -3.30 -1.17 -27.40
CA GLU A 27 -2.91 0.22 -27.10
C GLU A 27 -1.47 0.37 -26.57
N THR A 28 -0.74 -0.74 -26.36
CA THR A 28 0.65 -0.68 -25.89
C THR A 28 1.62 -0.50 -27.06
N SER A 29 2.56 0.44 -26.92
CA SER A 29 3.58 0.69 -27.96
C SER A 29 4.38 -0.58 -28.28
N PRO A 30 4.70 -0.83 -29.57
CA PRO A 30 5.41 -2.05 -29.99
C PRO A 30 6.79 -2.20 -29.32
N GLU A 31 7.41 -1.09 -28.91
CA GLU A 31 8.68 -1.08 -28.18
C GLU A 31 8.58 -1.64 -26.76
N MET A 32 7.48 -1.37 -26.05
CA MET A 32 7.23 -1.89 -24.70
C MET A 32 7.05 -3.41 -24.70
N ILE A 33 6.28 -3.92 -25.66
CA ILE A 33 6.07 -5.37 -25.81
C ILE A 33 7.39 -6.08 -26.07
N GLN A 34 8.25 -5.51 -26.92
CA GLN A 34 9.55 -6.09 -27.26
C GLN A 34 10.53 -6.08 -26.09
N SER A 35 10.52 -5.00 -25.29
CA SER A 35 11.31 -4.89 -24.07
C SER A 35 10.94 -5.98 -23.06
N VAL A 36 9.65 -6.17 -22.79
CA VAL A 36 9.15 -7.21 -21.88
C VAL A 36 9.49 -8.63 -22.36
N LYS A 37 9.36 -8.90 -23.68
CA LYS A 37 9.74 -10.19 -24.28
C LYS A 37 11.24 -10.48 -24.11
N SER A 38 12.09 -9.47 -24.27
CA SER A 38 13.53 -9.59 -24.07
C SER A 38 13.87 -9.95 -22.62
N PHE A 39 13.27 -9.27 -21.64
CA PHE A 39 13.49 -9.55 -20.22
C PHE A 39 13.08 -10.97 -19.82
N ILE A 40 11.95 -11.46 -20.32
CA ILE A 40 11.47 -12.82 -20.03
C ILE A 40 12.42 -13.86 -20.64
N ASN A 41 12.85 -13.67 -21.89
CA ASN A 41 13.79 -14.59 -22.53
C ASN A 41 15.16 -14.60 -21.84
N VAL A 42 15.67 -13.44 -21.43
CA VAL A 42 16.91 -13.34 -20.66
C VAL A 42 16.75 -14.05 -19.30
N ALA A 43 15.66 -13.84 -18.58
CA ALA A 43 15.41 -14.48 -17.30
C ALA A 43 15.31 -16.02 -17.40
N VAL A 44 14.69 -16.53 -18.46
CA VAL A 44 14.51 -17.98 -18.69
C VAL A 44 15.80 -18.64 -19.18
N ILE A 45 16.61 -17.96 -20.01
CA ILE A 45 17.86 -18.50 -20.56
C ILE A 45 18.99 -18.41 -19.54
N PHE A 46 19.13 -17.29 -18.82
CA PHE A 46 20.19 -17.10 -17.83
C PHE A 46 19.85 -17.66 -16.44
N GLY A 47 18.57 -17.85 -16.12
CA GLY A 47 18.14 -18.43 -14.83
C GLY A 47 18.77 -19.80 -14.51
N PRO A 48 18.87 -20.76 -15.47
CA PRO A 48 19.53 -22.04 -15.27
C PRO A 48 21.07 -22.00 -15.37
N LEU A 49 21.64 -21.01 -16.07
CA LEU A 49 23.08 -20.90 -16.30
C LEU A 49 23.85 -20.35 -15.08
N VAL A 50 23.16 -19.65 -14.16
CA VAL A 50 23.73 -19.20 -12.88
C VAL A 50 23.54 -20.25 -11.78
N ARG A 51 23.77 -21.53 -12.09
CA ARG A 51 23.72 -22.62 -11.11
C ARG A 51 25.13 -23.12 -10.80
N SER A 52 25.90 -22.30 -10.07
CA SER A 52 27.17 -22.71 -9.48
C SER A 52 26.96 -23.36 -8.10
N ASN A 53 27.50 -24.56 -7.91
CA ASN A 53 27.22 -25.47 -6.79
C ASN A 53 28.15 -25.29 -5.58
N LYS A 54 28.74 -24.10 -5.39
CA LYS A 54 29.59 -23.82 -4.22
C LYS A 54 28.72 -23.33 -3.05
N PRO A 55 28.82 -23.93 -1.85
CA PRO A 55 28.13 -23.40 -0.68
C PRO A 55 28.76 -22.05 -0.34
N MET A 56 27.98 -20.99 -0.47
CA MET A 56 28.39 -19.62 -0.12
C MET A 56 27.46 -19.12 0.98
N ALA A 57 27.99 -18.37 1.94
CA ALA A 57 27.21 -17.89 3.09
C ALA A 57 26.09 -16.91 2.67
N HIS A 58 26.29 -16.16 1.58
CA HIS A 58 25.29 -15.24 1.03
C HIS A 58 25.14 -15.41 -0.49
N TRP A 59 23.92 -15.36 -1.02
CA TRP A 59 23.64 -15.61 -2.45
C TRP A 59 24.30 -14.59 -3.39
N LEU A 60 24.54 -13.36 -2.93
CA LEU A 60 25.31 -12.33 -3.66
C LEU A 60 26.81 -12.63 -3.81
N ASP A 61 27.37 -13.54 -3.00
CA ASP A 61 28.80 -13.90 -3.10
C ASP A 61 29.11 -14.65 -4.41
N ARG A 62 28.07 -15.07 -5.12
CA ARG A 62 28.16 -15.63 -6.48
C ARG A 62 28.68 -14.62 -7.51
N ALA A 63 28.52 -13.32 -7.28
CA ALA A 63 29.03 -12.27 -8.15
C ALA A 63 30.50 -11.88 -7.86
N ALA A 64 31.12 -12.46 -6.81
CA ALA A 64 32.51 -12.21 -6.45
C ALA A 64 33.56 -12.44 -7.55
N PRO A 65 33.38 -13.35 -8.52
CA PRO A 65 34.34 -13.51 -9.62
C PRO A 65 34.38 -12.36 -10.62
N GLU A 66 33.27 -11.61 -10.75
CA GLU A 66 33.09 -10.59 -11.80
C GLU A 66 32.95 -9.17 -11.24
N THR A 67 32.78 -9.02 -9.93
CA THR A 67 32.48 -7.73 -9.27
C THR A 67 33.40 -7.49 -8.07
N SER A 68 33.79 -6.23 -7.84
CA SER A 68 34.63 -5.87 -6.70
C SER A 68 33.96 -6.22 -5.35
N PRO A 69 34.72 -6.68 -4.35
CA PRO A 69 34.16 -7.06 -3.05
C PRO A 69 33.47 -5.87 -2.34
N GLU A 70 33.95 -4.65 -2.55
CA GLU A 70 33.35 -3.42 -2.02
C GLU A 70 31.95 -3.16 -2.59
N MET A 71 31.75 -3.43 -3.89
CA MET A 71 30.44 -3.28 -4.53
C MET A 71 29.46 -4.35 -4.03
N ILE A 72 29.92 -5.59 -3.83
CA ILE A 72 29.08 -6.66 -3.24
C ILE A 72 28.62 -6.29 -1.83
N GLN A 73 29.52 -5.75 -1.00
CA GLN A 73 29.17 -5.31 0.35
C GLN A 73 28.21 -4.11 0.34
N SER A 74 28.39 -3.20 -0.61
CA SER A 74 27.48 -2.06 -0.82
C SER A 74 26.08 -2.52 -1.22
N VAL A 75 25.97 -3.48 -2.15
CA VAL A 75 24.67 -4.04 -2.57
C VAL A 75 24.01 -4.82 -1.44
N LYS A 76 24.76 -5.58 -0.64
CA LYS A 76 24.23 -6.25 0.56
C LYS A 76 23.65 -5.23 1.56
N SER A 77 24.37 -4.14 1.82
CA SER A 77 23.91 -3.06 2.70
C SER A 77 22.65 -2.38 2.13
N PHE A 78 22.63 -2.12 0.83
CA PHE A 78 21.48 -1.54 0.14
C PHE A 78 20.24 -2.44 0.25
N ILE A 79 20.37 -3.76 0.03
CA ILE A 79 19.26 -4.71 0.17
C ILE A 79 18.75 -4.75 1.60
N ASN A 80 19.64 -4.73 2.60
CA ASN A 80 19.25 -4.68 4.01
C ASN A 80 18.43 -3.41 4.32
N VAL A 81 18.87 -2.27 3.80
CA VAL A 81 18.13 -1.01 3.95
C VAL A 81 16.79 -1.08 3.21
N ALA A 82 16.75 -1.60 1.98
CA ALA A 82 15.54 -1.74 1.18
C ALA A 82 14.47 -2.61 1.88
N VAL A 83 14.88 -3.66 2.60
CA VAL A 83 13.96 -4.49 3.41
C VAL A 83 13.35 -3.68 4.55
N ILE A 84 14.11 -2.78 5.19
CA ILE A 84 13.60 -1.88 6.24
C ILE A 84 12.56 -0.88 5.66
N PHE A 85 12.66 -0.54 4.37
CA PHE A 85 11.66 0.28 3.69
C PHE A 85 10.36 -0.47 3.35
N GLY A 86 10.32 -1.81 3.43
CA GLY A 86 9.10 -2.60 3.16
C GLY A 86 7.88 -2.14 3.97
N PRO A 87 7.94 -2.09 5.32
CA PRO A 87 6.87 -1.57 6.16
C PRO A 87 6.44 -0.14 5.80
N LEU A 88 7.34 0.70 5.29
CA LEU A 88 7.03 2.07 4.91
C LEU A 88 6.06 2.13 3.73
N VAL A 89 6.17 1.22 2.76
CA VAL A 89 5.24 1.11 1.64
C VAL A 89 3.82 0.81 2.13
N PHE A 90 3.68 -0.13 3.06
CA PHE A 90 2.39 -0.47 3.65
C PHE A 90 1.81 0.69 4.47
N PHE A 91 2.66 1.39 5.23
CA PHE A 91 2.23 2.58 5.97
C PHE A 91 1.63 3.64 5.03
N TRP A 92 2.31 3.97 3.93
CA TRP A 92 1.80 4.95 2.96
C TRP A 92 0.53 4.49 2.27
N ALA A 93 0.45 3.21 1.87
CA ALA A 93 -0.75 2.64 1.26
C ALA A 93 -1.97 2.70 2.18
N LEU A 94 -1.77 2.52 3.49
CA LEU A 94 -2.81 2.67 4.50
C LEU A 94 -3.15 4.14 4.73
N PHE A 95 -2.15 5.01 4.89
CA PHE A 95 -2.33 6.44 5.13
C PHE A 95 -3.15 7.12 4.02
N ASP A 96 -2.95 6.72 2.77
CA ASP A 96 -3.70 7.25 1.63
C ASP A 96 -5.22 6.97 1.70
N GLN A 97 -5.66 5.98 2.49
CA GLN A 97 -7.09 5.70 2.70
C GLN A 97 -7.82 6.82 3.46
N GLN A 98 -7.09 7.66 4.20
CA GLN A 98 -7.67 8.79 4.93
C GLN A 98 -8.38 9.77 3.98
N GLY A 99 -7.80 10.02 2.80
CA GLY A 99 -8.32 10.99 1.85
C GLY A 99 -9.61 10.55 1.13
N SER A 100 -9.89 9.25 1.12
CA SER A 100 -10.96 8.65 0.31
C SER A 100 -11.95 7.83 1.14
N THR A 101 -11.48 6.70 1.68
CA THR A 101 -12.32 5.72 2.37
C THR A 101 -12.90 6.27 3.66
N TRP A 102 -12.13 7.07 4.41
CA TRP A 102 -12.61 7.64 5.67
C TRP A 102 -13.60 8.79 5.43
N VAL A 103 -13.45 9.55 4.35
CA VAL A 103 -14.45 10.55 3.94
C VAL A 103 -15.78 9.86 3.58
N LEU A 104 -15.72 8.74 2.86
CA LEU A 104 -16.91 7.94 2.54
C LEU A 104 -17.57 7.32 3.79
N GLN A 105 -16.77 6.87 4.75
CA GLN A 105 -17.26 6.39 6.03
C GLN A 105 -17.94 7.51 6.83
N ALA A 106 -17.33 8.70 6.87
CA ALA A 106 -17.87 9.86 7.56
C ALA A 106 -19.18 10.39 6.97
N ARG A 107 -19.39 10.27 5.65
CA ARG A 107 -20.68 10.59 5.01
C ARG A 107 -21.85 9.75 5.53
N ARG A 108 -21.57 8.60 6.15
CA ARG A 108 -22.57 7.71 6.74
C ARG A 108 -22.67 7.88 8.26
N LEU A 109 -21.91 8.78 8.86
CA LEU A 109 -21.94 9.11 10.28
C LEU A 109 -22.67 10.45 10.50
N ASP A 110 -23.20 10.66 11.70
CA ASP A 110 -23.70 11.99 12.09
C ASP A 110 -22.50 12.92 12.36
N GLY A 111 -22.39 13.97 11.55
CA GLY A 111 -21.33 14.98 11.64
C GLY A 111 -21.61 16.09 12.67
N ARG A 112 -22.68 15.99 13.46
CA ARG A 112 -23.05 17.00 14.45
C ARG A 112 -22.19 16.88 15.71
N ILE A 113 -21.33 17.88 15.92
CA ILE A 113 -20.53 18.06 17.13
C ILE A 113 -21.14 19.23 17.91
N GLY A 114 -22.14 18.93 18.75
CA GLY A 114 -22.89 19.94 19.49
C GLY A 114 -23.62 20.91 18.56
N TRP A 115 -23.18 22.18 18.53
CA TRP A 115 -23.77 23.25 17.72
C TRP A 115 -23.20 23.32 16.30
N ILE A 116 -22.10 22.64 16.03
CA ILE A 116 -21.37 22.71 14.75
C ILE A 116 -21.61 21.42 13.97
N THR A 117 -22.02 21.54 12.71
CA THR A 117 -22.08 20.40 11.78
C THR A 117 -20.79 20.37 10.96
N VAL A 118 -19.99 19.33 11.16
CA VAL A 118 -18.75 19.11 10.39
C VAL A 118 -19.10 18.40 9.09
N LEU A 119 -18.64 18.95 7.97
CA LEU A 119 -18.79 18.30 6.67
C LEU A 119 -17.78 17.15 6.55
N PRO A 120 -18.15 16.01 5.96
CA PRO A 120 -17.25 14.86 5.80
C PRO A 120 -15.92 15.21 5.10
N GLU A 121 -15.95 16.13 4.14
CA GLU A 121 -14.78 16.58 3.40
C GLU A 121 -13.80 17.39 4.27
N GLN A 122 -14.27 18.00 5.37
CA GLN A 122 -13.45 18.79 6.29
C GLN A 122 -12.56 17.92 7.19
N ILE A 123 -12.81 16.61 7.27
CA ILE A 123 -12.01 15.68 8.09
C ILE A 123 -10.55 15.64 7.63
N ASN A 124 -10.27 15.86 6.35
CA ASN A 124 -8.90 15.90 5.83
C ASN A 124 -8.08 17.09 6.36
N ILE A 125 -8.73 18.17 6.80
CA ILE A 125 -8.05 19.33 7.42
C ILE A 125 -7.42 18.93 8.76
N LEU A 126 -7.97 17.92 9.44
CA LEU A 126 -7.44 17.45 10.71
C LEU A 126 -6.05 16.83 10.58
N ASN A 127 -5.68 16.26 9.43
CA ASN A 127 -4.37 15.65 9.23
C ASN A 127 -3.21 16.66 9.45
N PRO A 128 -3.08 17.75 8.68
CA PRO A 128 -2.01 18.72 8.90
C PRO A 128 -2.13 19.42 10.26
N LEU A 129 -3.34 19.67 10.76
CA LEU A 129 -3.57 20.29 12.07
C LEU A 129 -2.99 19.42 13.21
N ILE A 130 -3.29 18.12 13.18
CA ILE A 130 -2.77 17.16 14.17
C ILE A 130 -1.25 17.09 14.08
N VAL A 131 -0.66 17.11 12.88
CA VAL A 131 0.81 17.11 12.73
C VAL A 131 1.43 18.36 13.36
N ILE A 132 0.89 19.55 13.08
CA ILE A 132 1.39 20.82 13.64
C ILE A 132 1.34 20.82 15.17
N ILE A 133 0.33 20.19 15.77
CA ILE A 133 0.19 20.08 17.22
C ILE A 133 1.07 18.95 17.80
N MET A 134 1.11 17.80 17.14
CA MET A 134 1.84 16.62 17.63
C MET A 134 3.34 16.79 17.57
N VAL A 135 3.90 17.37 16.50
CA VAL A 135 5.35 17.57 16.37
C VAL A 135 5.96 18.28 17.59
N PRO A 136 5.49 19.46 18.02
CA PRO A 136 6.06 20.13 19.19
C PRO A 136 5.80 19.35 20.48
N ILE A 137 4.65 18.65 20.61
CA ILE A 137 4.38 17.80 21.78
C ILE A 137 5.41 16.67 21.88
N PHE A 138 5.69 16.00 20.76
CA PHE A 138 6.64 14.91 20.73
C PHE A 138 8.07 15.39 20.99
N GLU A 139 8.49 16.50 20.38
CA GLU A 139 9.85 17.03 20.52
C GLU A 139 10.10 17.69 21.89
N ALA A 140 9.13 18.43 22.43
CA ALA A 140 9.30 19.18 23.68
C ALA A 140 8.96 18.37 24.95
N PHE A 141 8.08 17.38 24.86
CA PHE A 141 7.61 16.65 26.05
C PHE A 141 7.88 15.14 25.98
N ILE A 142 7.43 14.46 24.92
CA ILE A 142 7.48 12.99 24.87
C ILE A 142 8.91 12.49 24.74
N TYR A 143 9.70 12.97 23.78
CA TYR A 143 11.08 12.50 23.58
C TYR A 143 12.00 12.86 24.75
N PRO A 144 11.97 14.07 25.34
CA PRO A 144 12.75 14.38 26.54
C PRO A 144 12.41 13.46 27.72
N MET A 145 11.14 13.13 27.91
CA MET A 145 10.70 12.22 28.97
C MET A 145 11.11 10.77 28.68
N ALA A 146 10.92 10.29 27.45
CA ALA A 146 11.32 8.95 27.04
C ALA A 146 12.84 8.74 27.15
N ARG A 147 13.65 9.76 26.83
CA ARG A 147 15.11 9.74 26.98
C ARG A 147 15.58 9.58 28.43
N LYS A 148 14.75 9.92 29.42
CA LYS A 148 15.08 9.67 30.84
C LYS A 148 15.04 8.19 31.21
N PHE A 149 14.27 7.38 30.48
CA PHE A 149 14.10 5.96 30.77
C PHE A 149 14.88 5.06 29.80
N PHE A 150 14.91 5.40 28.50
CA PHE A 150 15.56 4.56 27.48
C PHE A 150 16.13 5.40 26.32
N HIS A 151 17.14 4.85 25.64
CA HIS A 151 17.65 5.42 24.39
C HIS A 151 16.61 5.25 23.26
N VAL A 152 16.08 6.38 22.80
CA VAL A 152 15.08 6.45 21.73
C VAL A 152 15.79 6.41 20.38
N THR A 153 15.87 5.23 19.76
CA THR A 153 16.43 5.08 18.40
C THR A 153 15.38 5.42 17.33
N PRO A 154 15.79 5.91 16.13
CA PRO A 154 14.87 6.18 15.03
C PRO A 154 13.99 4.97 14.67
N LEU A 155 14.57 3.76 14.69
CA LEU A 155 13.84 2.54 14.39
C LEU A 155 12.72 2.24 15.42
N ARG A 156 12.96 2.53 16.70
CA ARG A 156 11.92 2.40 17.76
C ARG A 156 10.80 3.42 17.59
N LYS A 157 11.11 4.64 17.13
CA LYS A 157 10.09 5.65 16.82
C LYS A 157 9.18 5.16 15.68
N MET A 158 9.76 4.60 14.62
CA MET A 158 8.99 4.03 13.50
C MET A 158 8.11 2.85 13.95
N ALA A 159 8.65 1.96 14.78
CA ALA A 159 7.89 0.81 15.30
C ALA A 159 6.70 1.25 16.17
N LEU A 160 6.89 2.22 17.07
CA LEU A 160 5.80 2.77 17.89
C LEU A 160 4.73 3.44 17.03
N GLY A 161 5.14 4.23 16.03
CA GLY A 161 4.23 4.80 15.05
C GLY A 161 3.40 3.72 14.35
N GLY A 162 4.04 2.64 13.88
CA GLY A 162 3.36 1.51 13.27
C GLY A 162 2.32 0.83 14.17
N LEU A 163 2.63 0.64 15.46
CA LEU A 163 1.68 0.08 16.43
C LEU A 163 0.47 1.00 16.66
N LEU A 164 0.70 2.32 16.74
CA LEU A 164 -0.38 3.30 16.85
C LEU A 164 -1.26 3.29 15.60
N THR A 165 -0.65 3.26 14.40
CA THR A 165 -1.37 3.12 13.14
C THR A 165 -2.20 1.85 13.12
N ALA A 166 -1.64 0.69 13.47
CA ALA A 166 -2.37 -0.57 13.51
C ALA A 166 -3.60 -0.48 14.44
N THR A 167 -3.44 0.12 15.62
CA THR A 167 -4.54 0.33 16.58
C THR A 167 -5.63 1.24 15.99
N ALA A 168 -5.23 2.34 15.33
CA ALA A 168 -6.17 3.25 14.68
C ALA A 168 -6.96 2.56 13.55
N PHE A 169 -6.32 1.71 12.75
CA PHE A 169 -6.99 0.94 11.69
C PHE A 169 -7.95 -0.11 12.24
N ILE A 170 -7.62 -0.75 13.37
CA ILE A 170 -8.55 -1.65 14.06
C ILE A 170 -9.81 -0.87 14.49
N MET A 171 -9.66 0.31 15.09
CA MET A 171 -10.79 1.15 15.47
C MET A 171 -11.62 1.60 14.26
N ALA A 172 -10.97 2.02 13.17
CA ALA A 172 -11.65 2.42 11.93
C ALA A 172 -12.43 1.26 11.30
N GLY A 173 -11.88 0.05 11.33
CA GLY A 173 -12.55 -1.17 10.88
C GLY A 173 -13.76 -1.53 11.74
N LEU A 174 -13.65 -1.43 13.07
CA LEU A 174 -14.78 -1.63 13.98
C LEU A 174 -15.91 -0.63 13.75
N LEU A 175 -15.57 0.64 13.52
CA LEU A 175 -16.53 1.67 13.12
C LEU A 175 -17.20 1.31 11.79
N GLN A 176 -16.43 0.85 10.80
CA GLN A 176 -16.96 0.50 9.48
C GLN A 176 -18.01 -0.61 9.55
N VAL A 177 -17.79 -1.62 10.40
CA VAL A 177 -18.77 -2.71 10.61
C VAL A 177 -20.10 -2.16 11.13
N ARG A 178 -20.06 -1.17 12.05
CA ARG A 178 -21.27 -0.52 12.59
C ARG A 178 -21.97 0.36 11.54
N THR A 179 -21.21 0.98 10.65
CA THR A 179 -21.75 1.90 9.65
C THR A 179 -22.28 1.17 8.41
N LEU A 180 -21.75 -0.01 8.08
CA LEU A 180 -22.19 -0.80 6.92
C LEU A 180 -23.62 -1.32 7.03
N THR A 181 -24.17 -1.40 8.24
CA THR A 181 -25.58 -1.77 8.46
C THR A 181 -26.57 -0.67 8.06
N ILE A 182 -26.10 0.56 7.78
CA ILE A 182 -26.93 1.71 7.41
C ILE A 182 -26.79 1.97 5.90
N PRO A 183 -27.86 1.79 5.10
CA PRO A 183 -27.80 2.04 3.66
C PRO A 183 -27.73 3.54 3.35
N ILE A 184 -26.83 3.92 2.43
CA ILE A 184 -26.55 5.31 2.02
C ILE A 184 -27.82 6.06 1.56
N SER A 185 -28.78 5.35 0.97
CA SER A 185 -30.03 5.93 0.46
C SER A 185 -30.92 6.52 1.57
N LEU A 186 -30.82 6.03 2.81
CA LEU A 186 -31.57 6.57 3.95
C LEU A 186 -30.96 7.90 4.42
N SER A 187 -29.65 7.94 4.59
CA SER A 187 -28.93 9.16 5.01
C SER A 187 -29.08 10.32 3.99
N GLN A 188 -29.04 10.04 2.68
CA GLN A 188 -29.28 11.04 1.64
C GLN A 188 -30.73 11.55 1.61
N LYS A 189 -31.71 10.66 1.84
CA LYS A 189 -33.13 11.05 1.93
C LYS A 189 -33.40 11.94 3.14
N GLU A 190 -32.81 11.61 4.29
CA GLU A 190 -32.93 12.44 5.49
C GLU A 190 -32.31 13.82 5.28
N MET A 191 -31.09 13.89 4.75
CA MET A 191 -30.40 15.15 4.45
C MET A 191 -31.22 16.04 3.50
N SER A 192 -31.73 15.48 2.40
CA SER A 192 -32.54 16.22 1.43
C SER A 192 -33.90 16.65 2.01
N SER A 193 -34.50 15.85 2.90
CA SER A 193 -35.73 16.23 3.61
C SER A 193 -35.50 17.40 4.59
N LEU A 194 -34.37 17.41 5.29
CA LEU A 194 -34.00 18.49 6.22
C LEU A 194 -33.68 19.79 5.48
N LEU A 195 -32.97 19.71 4.35
CA LEU A 195 -32.71 20.87 3.49
C LEU A 195 -34.01 21.44 2.90
N ARG A 196 -34.95 20.57 2.48
CA ARG A 196 -36.28 21.02 2.06
C ARG A 196 -37.06 21.70 3.18
N LYS A 197 -37.00 21.16 4.41
CA LYS A 197 -37.70 21.73 5.57
C LYS A 197 -37.13 23.09 5.96
N LYS A 198 -35.81 23.24 5.95
CA LYS A 198 -35.10 24.50 6.20
C LYS A 198 -35.28 25.54 5.09
N SER A 199 -35.57 25.11 3.86
CA SER A 199 -35.88 26.00 2.73
C SER A 199 -37.34 26.46 2.70
N ALA A 200 -38.20 25.88 3.52
CA ALA A 200 -39.63 26.20 3.61
C ALA A 200 -39.99 27.07 4.83
N GLU A 201 -38.99 27.40 5.66
CA GLU A 201 -39.03 28.35 6.78
C GLU A 201 -38.27 29.62 6.38
#